data_AF-A0A7Y5NCW6-F1
#
_entry.id   AF-A0A7Y5NCW6-F1
#
_cell.length_a   1.000
_cell.length_b   1.000
_cell.length_c   1.000
_cell.angle_alpha   90.00
_cell.angle_beta   90.00
_cell.angle_gamma   90.00
#
_symmetry.space_group_name_H-M   'P 1'
#
loop_
_entity.id
_entity.type
_entity.pdbx_description
1 polymer ?
#
loop_
_entity_poly.entity_id
_entity_poly.type
_entity_poly.pdbx_seq_one_letter_code
_entity_poly.pdbx_strand_id
1 'polypeptide(L)'
;MLQRFLLPLLLLPALTLGQEMIKVNVLGLYDRVPLPPASVQAAYERHECKVENTYLRCYLDKFYKPIIDEQNMLGQQFEKLNLVLNAPAPASLQQMDPEEIRKKMESMSVEEKMQFAMAMTQQMGLGPKALTPESEDVIAAQEEYAKLNERLALDMQNTEARYKKQTDLKQARERKHEEVNAWYTAEHKKIPLVSYDEAGRYPEPKAEYALKQAAMDKHFTVENEYLQALLKYWPEEINYLKTLYTPFQQKLAAINYGEDAENIETKRLLVGGQTSMLGSVEALIKLSRAATEEAVKWQLGKIELEKQKPVE
;
A
#
# COMPACT_ATOMS: atom_id res chain seq x y z
N MET A 1 46.30 -60.29 -15.32
CA MET A 1 46.16 -59.34 -14.19
C MET A 1 45.26 -58.20 -14.64
N LEU A 2 44.00 -58.21 -14.21
CA LEU A 2 43.01 -57.16 -14.47
C LEU A 2 43.20 -56.03 -13.45
N GLN A 3 43.31 -54.78 -13.91
CA GLN A 3 43.27 -53.60 -13.04
C GLN A 3 41.99 -52.81 -13.35
N ARG A 4 41.12 -52.75 -12.34
CA ARG A 4 39.76 -52.21 -12.40
C ARG A 4 39.76 -50.68 -12.39
N PHE A 5 38.93 -50.11 -13.26
CA PHE A 5 38.43 -48.74 -13.23
C PHE A 5 37.61 -48.47 -11.96
N LEU A 6 37.80 -47.30 -11.34
CA LEU A 6 36.87 -46.70 -10.40
C LEU A 6 36.90 -45.17 -10.62
N LEU A 7 35.86 -44.69 -11.31
CA LEU A 7 35.58 -43.27 -11.53
C LEU A 7 34.60 -42.83 -10.43
N PRO A 8 34.86 -41.78 -9.63
CA PRO A 8 33.88 -41.28 -8.67
C PRO A 8 32.85 -40.42 -9.40
N LEU A 9 31.59 -40.87 -9.37
CA LEU A 9 30.42 -40.14 -9.81
C LEU A 9 30.18 -38.97 -8.83
N LEU A 10 30.58 -37.76 -9.21
CA LEU A 10 30.24 -36.53 -8.50
C LEU A 10 28.74 -36.24 -8.69
N LEU A 11 27.93 -36.65 -7.71
CA LEU A 11 26.57 -36.18 -7.51
C LEU A 11 26.63 -34.70 -7.12
N LEU A 12 26.46 -33.81 -8.10
CA LEU A 12 26.13 -32.42 -7.85
C LEU A 12 24.72 -32.37 -7.23
N PRO A 13 24.52 -31.77 -6.06
CA PRO A 13 23.19 -31.50 -5.57
C PRO A 13 22.54 -30.51 -6.55
N ALA A 14 21.48 -30.94 -7.21
CA ALA A 14 20.57 -30.04 -7.89
C ALA A 14 20.06 -29.05 -6.82
N LEU A 15 20.57 -27.82 -6.87
CA LEU A 15 19.98 -26.69 -6.17
C LEU A 15 18.61 -26.46 -6.80
N THR A 16 17.61 -27.20 -6.37
CA THR A 16 16.23 -26.77 -6.46
C THR A 16 16.12 -25.56 -5.53
N LEU A 17 16.46 -24.39 -6.05
CA LEU A 17 16.02 -23.11 -5.48
C LEU A 17 14.49 -23.09 -5.64
N GLY A 18 13.79 -23.82 -4.78
CA GLY A 18 12.34 -23.77 -4.69
C GLY A 18 11.98 -22.34 -4.39
N GLN A 19 11.39 -21.65 -5.37
CA GLN A 19 10.84 -20.32 -5.21
C GLN A 19 9.58 -20.48 -4.35
N GLU A 20 9.75 -20.49 -3.02
CA GLU A 20 8.65 -20.68 -2.09
C GLU A 20 7.68 -19.50 -2.20
N MET A 21 6.40 -19.81 -2.46
CA MET A 21 5.37 -18.79 -2.61
C MET A 21 4.95 -18.26 -1.24
N ILE A 22 4.51 -16.99 -1.19
CA ILE A 22 4.12 -16.37 0.07
C ILE A 22 2.67 -16.78 0.41
N LYS A 23 2.55 -17.70 1.37
CA LYS A 23 1.27 -18.29 1.82
C LYS A 23 0.54 -17.44 2.87
N VAL A 24 0.19 -16.21 2.50
CA VAL A 24 -0.47 -15.26 3.42
C VAL A 24 -1.88 -14.89 2.94
N ASN A 25 -2.84 -14.93 3.88
CA ASN A 25 -4.16 -14.36 3.65
C ASN A 25 -4.11 -12.84 3.86
N VAL A 26 -3.92 -12.08 2.77
CA VAL A 26 -3.82 -10.61 2.83
C VAL A 26 -5.13 -9.98 3.32
N LEU A 27 -6.29 -10.62 3.07
CA LEU A 27 -7.58 -10.12 3.56
C LEU A 27 -7.64 -10.04 5.09
N GLY A 28 -6.86 -10.84 5.81
CA GLY A 28 -6.77 -10.77 7.27
C GLY A 28 -6.20 -9.45 7.79
N LEU A 29 -5.48 -8.69 6.96
CA LEU A 29 -4.95 -7.37 7.33
C LEU A 29 -6.01 -6.27 7.29
N TYR A 30 -7.06 -6.39 6.46
CA TYR A 30 -8.08 -5.37 6.28
C TYR A 30 -8.82 -5.07 7.58
N ASP A 31 -9.19 -6.14 8.30
CA ASP A 31 -9.90 -6.05 9.57
C ASP A 31 -8.99 -5.55 10.72
N ARG A 32 -7.67 -5.47 10.48
CA ARG A 32 -6.66 -5.00 11.44
C ARG A 32 -6.20 -3.57 11.16
N VAL A 33 -6.57 -2.98 10.02
CA VAL A 33 -6.29 -1.57 9.76
C VAL A 33 -7.08 -0.74 10.78
N PRO A 34 -6.42 0.13 11.56
CA PRO A 34 -7.13 0.95 12.52
C PRO A 34 -8.18 1.83 11.82
N LEU A 35 -9.38 1.88 12.39
CA LEU A 35 -10.46 2.75 11.90
C LEU A 35 -10.03 4.23 11.94
N PRO A 36 -10.58 5.11 11.10
CA PRO A 36 -10.49 6.56 11.31
C PRO A 36 -10.90 6.95 12.74
N PRO A 37 -10.32 8.00 13.33
CA PRO A 37 -10.70 8.41 14.68
C PRO A 37 -12.13 8.94 14.71
N ALA A 38 -12.85 8.70 15.81
CA ALA A 38 -14.24 9.16 15.95
C ALA A 38 -14.37 10.65 16.24
N SER A 39 -13.29 11.27 16.70
CA SER A 39 -13.26 12.68 17.05
C SER A 39 -11.84 13.19 17.05
N VAL A 40 -11.68 14.50 17.10
CA VAL A 40 -10.39 15.16 17.33
C VAL A 40 -9.74 14.68 18.62
N GLN A 41 -10.54 14.48 19.68
CA GLN A 41 -10.04 13.95 20.96
C GLN A 41 -9.50 12.52 20.80
N ALA A 42 -10.25 11.64 20.13
CA ALA A 42 -9.79 10.28 19.84
C ALA A 42 -8.55 10.28 18.93
N ALA A 43 -8.42 11.25 18.02
CA ALA A 43 -7.22 11.42 17.21
C ALA A 43 -6.01 11.82 18.06
N TYR A 44 -6.20 12.73 19.03
CA TYR A 44 -5.15 13.12 19.99
C TYR A 44 -4.72 11.97 20.90
N GLU A 45 -5.66 11.16 21.40
CA GLU A 45 -5.35 9.99 22.25
C GLU A 45 -4.54 8.91 21.55
N ARG A 46 -4.55 8.87 20.21
CA ARG A 46 -3.68 7.98 19.42
C ARG A 46 -2.23 8.48 19.34
N HIS A 47 -2.00 9.76 19.62
CA HIS A 47 -0.67 10.34 19.58
C HIS A 47 0.05 10.18 20.92
N GLU A 48 1.33 9.84 20.85
CA GLU A 48 2.25 10.06 21.96
C GLU A 48 2.93 11.41 21.79
N CYS A 49 2.50 12.40 22.57
CA CYS A 49 3.08 13.74 22.55
C CYS A 49 4.17 13.90 23.63
N LYS A 50 5.35 14.36 23.23
CA LYS A 50 6.53 14.59 24.08
C LYS A 50 7.10 15.98 23.81
N VAL A 51 7.62 16.63 24.85
CA VAL A 51 8.37 17.88 24.69
C VAL A 51 9.83 17.53 24.40
N GLU A 52 10.29 17.88 23.20
CA GLU A 52 11.65 17.63 22.72
C GLU A 52 12.26 18.95 22.25
N ASN A 53 13.40 19.34 22.81
CA ASN A 53 14.08 20.60 22.48
C ASN A 53 13.15 21.83 22.55
N THR A 54 12.31 21.93 23.58
CA THR A 54 11.27 22.97 23.79
C THR A 54 10.05 22.92 22.85
N TYR A 55 10.02 22.00 21.89
CA TYR A 55 8.89 21.81 20.98
C TYR A 55 8.05 20.60 21.39
N LEU A 56 6.72 20.74 21.37
CA LEU A 56 5.83 19.60 21.50
C LEU A 56 5.81 18.81 20.19
N ARG A 57 6.29 17.57 20.22
CA ARG A 57 6.25 16.63 19.09
C ARG A 57 5.29 15.50 19.41
N CYS A 58 4.43 15.16 18.46
CA CYS A 58 3.44 14.10 18.61
C CYS A 58 3.71 13.00 17.59
N TYR A 59 3.74 11.76 18.06
CA TYR A 59 4.08 10.58 17.25
C TYR A 59 2.91 9.62 17.20
N LEU A 60 2.65 9.04 16.02
CA LEU A 60 1.61 8.02 15.81
C LEU A 60 2.14 6.59 15.77
N ASP A 61 3.46 6.43 15.91
CA ASP A 61 4.15 5.16 15.68
C ASP A 61 3.54 4.06 16.53
N LYS A 62 3.34 4.26 17.83
CA LYS A 62 2.76 3.20 18.67
C LYS A 62 1.43 2.64 18.16
N PHE A 63 0.61 3.49 17.54
CA PHE A 63 -0.72 3.11 17.08
C PHE A 63 -0.71 2.46 15.70
N TYR A 64 0.01 3.01 14.72
CA TYR A 64 0.01 2.50 13.34
C TYR A 64 1.23 1.62 12.99
N LYS A 65 2.34 1.71 13.72
CA LYS A 65 3.57 0.95 13.43
C LYS A 65 3.36 -0.55 13.37
N PRO A 66 2.57 -1.20 14.25
CA PRO A 66 2.40 -2.66 14.16
C PRO A 66 1.86 -3.13 12.81
N ILE A 67 0.84 -2.45 12.27
CA ILE A 67 0.25 -2.82 10.97
C ILE A 67 1.11 -2.35 9.79
N ILE A 68 1.79 -1.21 9.92
CA ILE A 68 2.74 -0.70 8.90
C ILE A 68 3.94 -1.63 8.78
N ASP A 69 4.54 -2.06 9.90
CA ASP A 69 5.70 -2.95 9.90
C ASP A 69 5.34 -4.31 9.28
N GLU A 70 4.16 -4.85 9.58
CA GLU A 70 3.68 -6.09 8.97
C GLU A 70 3.40 -5.94 7.46
N GLN A 71 2.75 -4.84 7.05
CA GLN A 71 2.53 -4.54 5.64
C GLN A 71 3.86 -4.37 4.87
N ASN A 72 4.82 -3.65 5.45
CA ASN A 72 6.15 -3.46 4.88
C ASN A 72 6.93 -4.78 4.78
N MET A 73 6.89 -5.61 5.83
CA MET A 73 7.55 -6.91 5.84
C MET A 73 7.01 -7.80 4.73
N LEU A 74 5.68 -7.88 4.58
CA LEU A 74 5.06 -8.63 3.49
C LEU A 74 5.40 -8.03 2.12
N GLY A 75 5.40 -6.70 2.00
CA GLY A 75 5.80 -5.99 0.78
C GLY A 75 7.23 -6.36 0.35
N GLN A 76 8.18 -6.39 1.30
CA GLN A 76 9.56 -6.82 1.04
C GLN A 76 9.65 -8.29 0.64
N GLN A 77 8.81 -9.16 1.21
CA GLN A 77 8.76 -10.57 0.79
C GLN A 77 8.27 -10.66 -0.66
N PHE A 78 7.17 -9.98 -1.01
CA PHE A 78 6.65 -9.96 -2.38
C PHE A 78 7.64 -9.35 -3.37
N GLU A 79 8.33 -8.28 -3.00
CA GLU A 79 9.38 -7.67 -3.81
C GLU A 79 10.52 -8.67 -4.09
N LYS A 80 11.03 -9.35 -3.05
CA LYS A 80 12.05 -10.39 -3.21
C LYS A 80 11.58 -11.55 -4.09
N LEU A 81 10.35 -12.03 -3.89
CA LEU A 81 9.77 -13.09 -4.71
C LEU A 81 9.64 -12.63 -6.16
N ASN A 82 9.16 -11.41 -6.40
CA ASN A 82 9.08 -10.81 -7.72
C ASN A 82 10.46 -10.68 -8.37
N LEU A 83 11.50 -10.26 -7.64
CA LEU A 83 12.86 -10.20 -8.18
C LEU A 83 13.35 -11.58 -8.65
N VAL A 84 13.02 -12.62 -7.88
CA VAL A 84 13.37 -14.01 -8.24
C VAL A 84 12.55 -14.51 -9.44
N LEU A 85 11.27 -14.19 -9.52
CA LEU A 85 10.38 -14.56 -10.64
C LEU A 85 10.63 -13.76 -11.93
N ASN A 86 11.25 -12.58 -11.81
CA ASN A 86 11.65 -11.71 -12.92
C ASN A 86 13.14 -11.78 -13.24
N ALA A 87 13.91 -12.61 -12.51
CA ALA A 87 15.32 -12.77 -12.78
C ALA A 87 15.50 -13.22 -14.24
N PRO A 88 16.33 -12.52 -15.04
CA PRO A 88 16.65 -12.98 -16.38
C PRO A 88 17.26 -14.38 -16.26
N ALA A 89 16.95 -15.25 -17.22
CA ALA A 89 17.61 -16.55 -17.30
C ALA A 89 19.14 -16.35 -17.23
N PRO A 90 19.88 -17.23 -16.51
CA PRO A 90 21.28 -17.00 -16.20
C PRO A 90 22.12 -16.67 -17.44
N ALA A 91 22.99 -15.68 -17.30
CA ALA A 91 23.84 -15.11 -18.36
C ALA A 91 24.84 -16.10 -18.99
N SER A 92 24.90 -17.36 -18.53
CA SER A 92 25.62 -18.45 -19.21
C SER A 92 25.07 -18.79 -20.60
N LEU A 93 23.98 -18.14 -21.02
CA LEU A 93 23.25 -18.43 -22.26
C LEU A 93 23.47 -17.42 -23.40
N GLN A 94 24.24 -16.35 -23.19
CA GLN A 94 24.62 -15.40 -24.26
C GLN A 94 25.96 -15.76 -24.95
N GLN A 95 26.56 -16.91 -24.62
CA GLN A 95 27.94 -17.26 -25.02
C GLN A 95 28.06 -18.53 -25.87
N MET A 96 27.08 -18.88 -26.70
CA MET A 96 27.33 -19.86 -27.75
C MET A 96 27.70 -19.14 -29.05
N ASP A 97 28.87 -19.47 -29.60
CA ASP A 97 29.31 -18.98 -30.91
C ASP A 97 28.31 -19.45 -31.99
N PRO A 98 27.70 -18.54 -32.77
CA PRO A 98 26.76 -18.88 -33.84
C PRO A 98 27.29 -19.94 -34.83
N GLU A 99 28.60 -19.98 -35.05
CA GLU A 99 29.21 -20.96 -35.96
C GLU A 99 29.30 -22.37 -35.38
N GLU A 100 29.46 -22.49 -34.06
CA GLU A 100 29.52 -23.78 -33.38
C GLU A 100 28.13 -24.42 -33.29
N ILE A 101 27.08 -23.61 -33.09
CA ILE A 101 25.68 -24.02 -33.15
C ILE A 101 25.34 -24.55 -34.55
N ARG A 102 25.73 -23.82 -35.60
CA ARG A 102 25.45 -24.21 -36.98
C ARG A 102 26.05 -25.56 -37.35
N LYS A 103 27.35 -25.77 -37.04
CA LYS A 103 28.02 -27.06 -37.29
C LYS A 103 27.34 -28.22 -36.55
N LYS A 104 26.92 -27.98 -35.31
CA LYS A 104 26.23 -28.99 -34.49
C LYS A 104 24.88 -29.36 -35.10
N MET A 105 24.11 -28.36 -35.55
CA MET A 105 22.84 -28.57 -36.25
C MET A 105 23.01 -29.28 -37.59
N GLU A 106 24.08 -29.05 -38.34
CA GLU A 106 24.33 -29.76 -39.61
C GLU A 106 24.58 -31.26 -39.39
N SER A 107 25.24 -31.62 -38.29
CA SER A 107 25.59 -33.01 -37.94
C SER A 107 24.46 -33.84 -37.31
N MET A 108 23.33 -33.21 -36.95
CA MET A 108 22.20 -33.86 -36.28
C MET A 108 21.18 -34.42 -37.28
N SER A 109 20.43 -35.45 -36.88
CA SER A 109 19.23 -35.88 -37.59
C SER A 109 18.12 -34.82 -37.51
N VAL A 110 17.09 -34.92 -38.36
CA VAL A 110 15.98 -33.95 -38.40
C VAL A 110 15.25 -33.86 -37.05
N GLU A 111 15.03 -34.99 -36.40
CA GLU A 111 14.40 -35.07 -35.07
C GLU A 111 15.25 -34.39 -33.98
N GLU A 112 16.57 -34.62 -34.01
CA GLU A 112 17.52 -34.01 -33.08
C GLU A 112 17.67 -32.50 -33.32
N LYS A 113 17.61 -32.04 -34.57
CA LYS A 113 17.57 -30.60 -34.89
C LYS A 113 16.34 -29.93 -34.31
N MET A 114 15.18 -30.61 -34.36
CA MET A 114 13.94 -30.08 -33.81
C MET A 114 13.98 -29.98 -32.29
N GLN A 115 14.45 -31.04 -31.61
CA GLN A 115 14.65 -31.03 -30.16
C GLN A 115 15.69 -30.00 -29.71
N PHE A 116 16.79 -29.88 -30.44
CA PHE A 116 17.83 -28.90 -30.18
C PHE A 116 17.33 -27.45 -30.40
N ALA A 117 16.55 -27.21 -31.45
CA ALA A 117 15.93 -25.90 -31.69
C ALA A 117 14.87 -25.54 -30.63
N MET A 118 14.10 -26.53 -30.14
CA MET A 118 13.16 -26.34 -29.02
C MET A 118 13.88 -26.03 -27.71
N ALA A 119 14.96 -26.76 -27.40
CA ALA A 119 15.79 -26.49 -26.22
C ALA A 119 16.46 -25.10 -26.30
N MET A 120 16.97 -24.72 -27.48
CA MET A 120 17.57 -23.41 -27.75
C MET A 120 16.55 -22.26 -27.65
N THR A 121 15.33 -22.44 -28.17
CA THR A 121 14.27 -21.41 -28.08
C THR A 121 13.70 -21.29 -26.66
N GLN A 122 13.64 -22.39 -25.90
CA GLN A 122 13.35 -22.37 -24.46
C GLN A 122 14.48 -21.72 -23.65
N GLN A 123 15.75 -21.95 -24.02
CA GLN A 123 16.93 -21.35 -23.37
C GLN A 123 17.14 -19.87 -23.69
N MET A 124 16.85 -19.44 -24.93
CA MET A 124 17.06 -18.06 -25.39
C MET A 124 15.87 -17.13 -25.10
N GLY A 125 14.76 -17.65 -24.57
CA GLY A 125 13.57 -16.87 -24.23
C GLY A 125 12.85 -16.24 -25.43
N LEU A 126 13.16 -16.66 -26.66
CA LEU A 126 12.66 -16.07 -27.91
C LEU A 126 11.62 -16.94 -28.66
N GLY A 127 11.27 -18.12 -28.13
CA GLY A 127 10.10 -18.89 -28.60
C GLY A 127 8.91 -18.70 -27.66
N PRO A 128 7.66 -18.96 -28.12
CA PRO A 128 6.55 -19.14 -27.19
C PRO A 128 6.97 -20.27 -26.26
N LYS A 129 7.17 -19.97 -24.96
CA LYS A 129 7.38 -21.01 -23.94
C LYS A 129 6.33 -22.08 -24.21
N ALA A 130 6.74 -23.32 -24.43
CA ALA A 130 5.80 -24.43 -24.39
C ALA A 130 5.26 -24.43 -22.96
N LEU A 131 4.17 -23.70 -22.73
CA LEU A 131 3.51 -23.62 -21.45
C LEU A 131 3.06 -25.04 -21.16
N THR A 132 3.62 -25.64 -20.10
CA THR A 132 3.03 -26.84 -19.53
C THR A 132 1.57 -26.49 -19.25
N PRO A 133 0.58 -27.25 -19.75
CA PRO A 133 -0.81 -26.98 -19.43
C PRO A 133 -0.98 -26.92 -17.91
N GLU A 134 -1.50 -25.79 -17.41
CA GLU A 134 -1.81 -25.64 -16.00
C GLU A 134 -2.99 -26.53 -15.61
N SER A 135 -3.11 -26.87 -14.33
CA SER A 135 -4.29 -27.56 -13.81
C SER A 135 -5.55 -26.69 -13.91
N GLU A 136 -6.73 -27.31 -13.90
CA GLU A 136 -8.01 -26.59 -13.94
C GLU A 136 -8.14 -25.59 -12.78
N ASP A 137 -7.65 -25.94 -11.59
CA ASP A 137 -7.67 -25.05 -10.42
C ASP A 137 -6.75 -23.84 -10.60
N VAL A 138 -5.58 -24.03 -11.20
CA VAL A 138 -4.64 -22.94 -11.51
C VAL A 138 -5.20 -22.03 -12.60
N ILE A 139 -5.82 -22.59 -13.63
CA ILE A 139 -6.53 -21.83 -14.67
C ILE A 139 -7.66 -20.99 -14.04
N ALA A 140 -8.46 -21.57 -13.16
CA ALA A 140 -9.52 -20.85 -12.46
C ALA A 140 -8.98 -19.69 -11.61
N ALA A 141 -7.80 -19.83 -10.99
CA ALA A 141 -7.16 -18.74 -10.27
C ALA A 141 -6.65 -17.62 -11.21
N GLN A 142 -6.13 -17.97 -12.39
CA GLN A 142 -5.74 -17.01 -13.43
C GLN A 142 -6.95 -16.22 -13.95
N GLU A 143 -8.08 -16.89 -14.17
CA GLU A 143 -9.32 -16.23 -14.60
C GLU A 143 -9.84 -15.25 -13.56
N GLU A 144 -9.83 -15.60 -12.27
CA GLU A 144 -10.20 -14.66 -11.20
C GLU A 144 -9.22 -13.49 -11.09
N TYR A 145 -7.92 -13.71 -11.31
CA TYR A 145 -6.96 -12.61 -11.42
C TYR A 145 -7.24 -11.70 -12.62
N ALA A 146 -7.62 -12.26 -13.77
CA ALA A 146 -7.97 -11.47 -14.95
C ALA A 146 -9.20 -10.58 -14.69
N LYS A 147 -10.25 -11.13 -14.07
CA LYS A 147 -11.44 -10.38 -13.63
C LYS A 147 -11.08 -9.28 -12.63
N LEU A 148 -10.22 -9.59 -11.66
CA LEU A 148 -9.71 -8.61 -10.69
C LEU A 148 -9.00 -7.46 -11.42
N ASN A 149 -8.09 -7.76 -12.33
CA ASN A 149 -7.35 -6.75 -13.09
C ASN A 149 -8.25 -5.89 -13.98
N GLU A 150 -9.22 -6.49 -14.66
CA GLU A 150 -10.22 -5.75 -15.43
C GLU A 150 -10.97 -4.78 -14.52
N ARG A 151 -11.39 -5.24 -13.33
CA ARG A 151 -12.08 -4.40 -12.37
C ARG A 151 -11.20 -3.26 -11.84
N LEU A 152 -9.95 -3.53 -11.52
CA LEU A 152 -8.99 -2.51 -11.09
C LEU A 152 -8.72 -1.49 -12.21
N ALA A 153 -8.63 -1.94 -13.47
CA ALA A 153 -8.48 -1.05 -14.61
C ALA A 153 -9.70 -0.15 -14.82
N LEU A 154 -10.91 -0.68 -14.64
CA LEU A 154 -12.15 0.10 -14.67
C LEU A 154 -12.22 1.13 -13.53
N ASP A 155 -11.78 0.77 -12.32
CA ASP A 155 -11.67 1.69 -11.20
C ASP A 155 -10.68 2.82 -11.49
N MET A 156 -9.53 2.52 -12.13
CA MET A 156 -8.56 3.53 -12.56
C MET A 156 -9.13 4.46 -13.62
N GLN A 157 -9.84 3.94 -14.62
CA GLN A 157 -10.50 4.76 -15.64
C GLN A 157 -11.60 5.64 -15.04
N ASN A 158 -12.26 5.16 -13.99
CA ASN A 158 -13.31 5.86 -13.27
C ASN A 158 -12.84 6.37 -11.89
N THR A 159 -11.57 6.78 -11.78
CA THR A 159 -10.96 7.21 -10.51
C THR A 159 -11.80 8.26 -9.80
N GLU A 160 -12.32 9.25 -10.55
CA GLU A 160 -13.17 10.29 -9.99
C GLU A 160 -14.42 9.70 -9.33
N ALA A 161 -15.14 8.80 -10.01
CA ALA A 161 -16.32 8.15 -9.45
C ALA A 161 -15.98 7.23 -8.27
N ARG A 162 -14.88 6.48 -8.35
CA ARG A 162 -14.43 5.53 -7.33
C ARG A 162 -14.10 6.22 -6.00
N TYR A 163 -13.46 7.38 -6.06
CA TYR A 163 -13.05 8.15 -4.89
C TYR A 163 -13.94 9.37 -4.63
N LYS A 164 -15.05 9.53 -5.38
CA LYS A 164 -15.92 10.70 -5.32
C LYS A 164 -16.35 11.02 -3.90
N LYS A 165 -16.85 10.01 -3.17
CA LYS A 165 -17.35 10.19 -1.81
C LYS A 165 -16.25 10.68 -0.86
N GLN A 166 -15.05 10.11 -0.94
CA GLN A 166 -13.90 10.54 -0.14
C GLN A 166 -13.49 11.99 -0.50
N THR A 167 -13.42 12.31 -1.79
CA THR A 167 -13.09 13.66 -2.28
C THR A 167 -14.13 14.69 -1.85
N ASP A 168 -15.42 14.38 -1.99
CA ASP A 168 -16.53 15.25 -1.57
C ASP A 168 -16.50 15.52 -0.07
N LEU A 169 -16.21 14.50 0.75
CA LEU A 169 -16.03 14.66 2.20
C LEU A 169 -14.87 15.60 2.54
N LYS A 170 -13.73 15.45 1.85
CA LYS A 170 -12.55 16.30 2.05
C LYS A 170 -12.82 17.75 1.64
N GLN A 171 -13.40 17.97 0.46
CA GLN A 171 -13.75 19.31 -0.03
C GLN A 171 -14.79 19.99 0.86
N ALA A 172 -15.80 19.25 1.32
CA ALA A 172 -16.79 19.78 2.25
C ALA A 172 -16.16 20.20 3.59
N ARG A 173 -15.19 19.43 4.09
CA ARG A 173 -14.39 19.79 5.26
C ARG A 173 -13.58 21.06 5.03
N GLU A 174 -12.80 21.12 3.95
CA GLU A 174 -11.93 22.27 3.64
C GLU A 174 -12.73 23.56 3.53
N ARG A 175 -13.84 23.54 2.78
CA ARG A 175 -14.76 24.69 2.66
C ARG A 175 -15.28 25.16 4.02
N LYS A 176 -15.66 24.24 4.91
CA LYS A 176 -16.13 24.62 6.25
C LYS A 176 -15.01 25.22 7.11
N HIS A 177 -13.77 24.76 7.00
CA HIS A 177 -12.65 25.42 7.68
C HIS A 177 -12.39 26.83 7.11
N GLU A 178 -12.50 27.02 5.80
CA GLU A 178 -12.39 28.34 5.16
C GLU A 178 -13.49 29.29 5.64
N GLU A 179 -14.73 28.82 5.76
CA GLU A 179 -15.85 29.58 6.32
C GLU A 179 -15.57 30.04 7.76
N VAL A 180 -14.99 29.17 8.60
CA VAL A 180 -14.57 29.54 9.97
C VAL A 180 -13.45 30.58 9.95
N ASN A 181 -12.47 30.46 9.05
CA ASN A 181 -11.39 31.44 8.91
C ASN A 181 -11.90 32.82 8.44
N ALA A 182 -12.83 32.83 7.49
CA ALA A 182 -13.47 34.04 7.01
C ALA A 182 -14.28 34.72 8.12
N TRP A 183 -15.06 33.93 8.89
CA TRP A 183 -15.78 34.41 10.07
C TRP A 183 -14.82 35.01 11.11
N TYR A 184 -13.75 34.29 11.47
CA TYR A 184 -12.74 34.78 12.42
C TYR A 184 -12.16 36.12 11.99
N THR A 185 -11.79 36.24 10.71
CA THR A 185 -11.24 37.49 10.15
C THR A 185 -12.23 38.64 10.22
N ALA A 186 -13.52 38.37 9.99
CA ALA A 186 -14.57 39.39 10.07
C ALA A 186 -14.85 39.83 11.52
N GLU A 187 -14.84 38.90 12.48
CA GLU A 187 -15.03 39.21 13.91
C GLU A 187 -13.81 39.90 14.52
N HIS A 188 -12.60 39.50 14.13
CA HIS A 188 -11.36 40.08 14.66
C HIS A 188 -11.27 41.59 14.40
N LYS A 189 -11.72 42.03 13.21
CA LYS A 189 -11.83 43.46 12.85
C LYS A 189 -12.76 44.28 13.74
N LYS A 190 -13.67 43.63 14.48
CA LYS A 190 -14.61 44.30 15.39
C LYS A 190 -14.04 44.47 16.81
N ILE A 191 -12.91 43.83 17.11
CA ILE A 191 -12.30 43.89 18.44
C ILE A 191 -11.79 45.33 18.68
N PRO A 192 -12.18 45.97 19.80
CA PRO A 192 -11.67 47.29 20.15
C PRO A 192 -10.14 47.30 20.26
N LEU A 193 -9.53 48.40 19.80
CA LEU A 193 -8.10 48.61 19.95
C LEU A 193 -7.80 49.37 21.25
N VAL A 194 -6.86 48.83 22.02
CA VAL A 194 -6.36 49.39 23.27
C VAL A 194 -4.90 49.78 23.12
N SER A 195 -4.47 50.85 23.79
CA SER A 195 -3.08 51.30 23.80
C SER A 195 -2.40 50.76 25.05
N TYR A 196 -1.24 50.13 24.87
CA TYR A 196 -0.45 49.58 25.97
C TYR A 196 0.79 50.44 26.30
N ASP A 197 1.21 51.30 25.37
CA ASP A 197 2.35 52.23 25.45
C ASP A 197 2.41 53.12 24.17
N GLU A 198 3.55 53.79 23.95
CA GLU A 198 3.86 54.54 22.73
C GLU A 198 4.02 53.65 21.47
N ALA A 199 4.09 52.32 21.60
CA ALA A 199 4.36 51.40 20.51
C ALA A 199 3.15 51.11 19.61
N GLY A 200 1.93 51.47 20.04
CA GLY A 200 0.74 51.47 19.18
C GLY A 200 -0.55 51.06 19.88
N ARG A 201 -1.59 50.82 19.05
CA ARG A 201 -2.89 50.29 19.49
C ARG A 201 -3.05 48.87 18.98
N TYR A 202 -3.34 47.94 19.87
CA TYR A 202 -3.48 46.51 19.58
C TYR A 202 -4.90 46.03 19.92
N PRO A 203 -5.39 44.93 19.32
CA PRO A 203 -6.65 44.31 19.73
C PRO A 203 -6.67 44.06 21.23
N GLU A 204 -7.82 44.31 21.88
CA GLU A 204 -8.01 43.99 23.29
C GLU A 204 -7.76 42.48 23.54
N PRO A 205 -6.76 42.11 24.36
CA PRO A 205 -6.29 40.73 24.48
C PRO A 205 -7.33 39.74 24.97
N LYS A 206 -8.23 40.12 25.90
CA LYS A 206 -9.26 39.20 26.41
C LYS A 206 -10.29 38.88 25.32
N ALA A 207 -10.73 39.88 24.57
CA ALA A 207 -11.63 39.73 23.43
C ALA A 207 -10.97 38.95 22.28
N GLU A 208 -9.70 39.22 21.97
CA GLU A 208 -8.96 38.46 20.96
C GLU A 208 -8.79 36.99 21.35
N TYR A 209 -8.43 36.73 22.61
CA TYR A 209 -8.31 35.39 23.15
C TYR A 209 -9.65 34.63 23.08
N ALA A 210 -10.75 35.25 23.51
CA ALA A 210 -12.08 34.66 23.44
C ALA A 210 -12.50 34.33 22.00
N LEU A 211 -12.17 35.22 21.04
CA LEU A 211 -12.44 34.96 19.62
C LEU A 211 -11.61 33.77 19.09
N LYS A 212 -10.32 33.68 19.47
CA LYS A 212 -9.46 32.54 19.11
C LYS A 212 -10.00 31.23 19.68
N GLN A 213 -10.50 31.23 20.93
CA GLN A 213 -11.12 30.04 21.53
C GLN A 213 -12.37 29.62 20.75
N ALA A 214 -13.25 30.57 20.44
CA ALA A 214 -14.46 30.30 19.66
C ALA A 214 -14.14 29.79 18.24
N ALA A 215 -13.09 30.30 17.59
CA ALA A 215 -12.64 29.79 16.30
C ALA A 215 -12.12 28.35 16.39
N MET A 216 -11.35 28.02 17.44
CA MET A 216 -10.88 26.65 17.63
C MET A 216 -12.03 25.68 17.86
N ASP A 217 -13.02 26.04 18.69
CA ASP A 217 -14.19 25.20 18.92
C ASP A 217 -15.02 24.97 17.64
N LYS A 218 -15.09 25.98 16.75
CA LYS A 218 -15.70 25.84 15.43
C LYS A 218 -14.91 24.88 14.53
N HIS A 219 -13.58 25.02 14.44
CA HIS A 219 -12.76 24.06 13.68
C HIS A 219 -12.84 22.65 14.24
N PHE A 220 -12.88 22.51 15.56
CA PHE A 220 -13.07 21.23 16.25
C PHE A 220 -14.39 20.57 15.85
N THR A 221 -15.47 21.36 15.77
CA THR A 221 -16.78 20.89 15.31
C THR A 221 -16.73 20.43 13.86
N VAL A 222 -16.15 21.23 12.96
CA VAL A 222 -15.99 20.89 11.54
C VAL A 222 -15.20 19.58 11.36
N GLU A 223 -14.11 19.42 12.08
CA GLU A 223 -13.29 18.21 12.00
C GLU A 223 -14.04 16.98 12.54
N ASN A 224 -14.76 17.11 13.66
CA ASN A 224 -15.57 15.99 14.17
C ASN A 224 -16.68 15.57 13.20
N GLU A 225 -17.34 16.52 12.53
CA GLU A 225 -18.33 16.20 11.49
C GLU A 225 -17.71 15.41 10.34
N TYR A 226 -16.52 15.82 9.88
CA TYR A 226 -15.77 15.09 8.85
C TYR A 226 -15.38 13.67 9.31
N LEU A 227 -14.81 13.54 10.50
CA LEU A 227 -14.38 12.26 11.06
C LEU A 227 -15.55 11.29 11.22
N GLN A 228 -16.71 11.77 11.67
CA GLN A 228 -17.93 10.98 11.77
C GLN A 228 -18.45 10.54 10.39
N ALA A 229 -18.38 11.41 9.39
CA ALA A 229 -18.76 11.07 8.02
C ALA A 229 -17.80 10.04 7.40
N LEU A 230 -16.49 10.19 7.63
CA LEU A 230 -15.47 9.25 7.19
C LEU A 230 -15.63 7.88 7.86
N LEU A 231 -15.92 7.84 9.17
CA LEU A 231 -16.23 6.61 9.89
C LEU A 231 -17.45 5.88 9.33
N LYS A 232 -18.50 6.60 8.93
CA LYS A 232 -19.69 6.00 8.30
C LYS A 232 -19.37 5.44 6.91
N TYR A 233 -18.46 6.09 6.18
CA TYR A 233 -17.99 5.61 4.87
C TYR A 233 -17.06 4.39 4.98
N TRP A 234 -16.29 4.29 6.04
CA TRP A 234 -15.24 3.26 6.18
C TRP A 234 -15.70 1.81 5.94
N PRO A 235 -16.84 1.34 6.49
CA PRO A 235 -17.33 0.00 6.20
C PRO A 235 -17.66 -0.23 4.72
N GLU A 236 -18.14 0.79 4.01
CA GLU A 236 -18.42 0.68 2.57
C GLU A 236 -17.12 0.42 1.79
N GLU A 237 -16.05 1.14 2.13
CA GLU A 237 -14.73 0.99 1.51
C GLU A 237 -14.11 -0.39 1.80
N ILE A 238 -14.14 -0.82 3.06
CA ILE A 238 -13.64 -2.15 3.44
C ILE A 238 -14.45 -3.25 2.75
N ASN A 239 -15.78 -3.16 2.73
CA ASN A 239 -16.63 -4.16 2.11
C ASN A 239 -16.43 -4.20 0.59
N TYR A 240 -16.23 -3.05 -0.05
CA TYR A 240 -15.88 -2.99 -1.46
C TYR A 240 -14.62 -3.80 -1.75
N LEU A 241 -13.52 -3.51 -1.05
CA LEU A 241 -12.24 -4.17 -1.28
C LEU A 241 -12.29 -5.66 -0.92
N LYS A 242 -12.93 -6.03 0.20
CA LYS A 242 -13.11 -7.45 0.55
C LYS A 242 -13.93 -8.18 -0.50
N THR A 243 -15.00 -7.59 -1.02
CA THR A 243 -15.81 -8.19 -2.09
C THR A 243 -15.00 -8.37 -3.37
N LEU A 244 -14.18 -7.37 -3.72
CA LEU A 244 -13.32 -7.39 -4.89
C LEU A 244 -12.28 -8.52 -4.82
N TYR A 245 -11.63 -8.70 -3.68
CA TYR A 245 -10.47 -9.58 -3.55
C TYR A 245 -10.78 -10.98 -3.01
N THR A 246 -11.94 -11.20 -2.37
CA THR A 246 -12.30 -12.52 -1.80
C THR A 246 -12.28 -13.66 -2.81
N PRO A 247 -12.89 -13.54 -4.02
CA PRO A 247 -12.88 -14.65 -4.99
C PRO A 247 -11.46 -15.07 -5.38
N PHE A 248 -10.61 -14.09 -5.67
CA PHE A 248 -9.20 -14.33 -5.99
C PHE A 248 -8.43 -14.96 -4.83
N GLN A 249 -8.55 -14.41 -3.61
CA GLN A 249 -7.89 -14.96 -2.42
C GLN A 249 -8.28 -16.41 -2.12
N GLN A 250 -9.55 -16.78 -2.34
CA GLN A 250 -10.03 -18.15 -2.15
C GLN A 250 -9.42 -19.10 -3.19
N LYS A 251 -9.41 -18.72 -4.47
CA LYS A 251 -8.77 -19.52 -5.53
C LYS A 251 -7.28 -19.66 -5.32
N LEU A 252 -6.62 -18.57 -4.94
CA LEU A 252 -5.18 -18.57 -4.66
C LEU A 252 -4.84 -19.52 -3.50
N ALA A 253 -5.62 -19.52 -2.42
CA ALA A 253 -5.41 -20.43 -1.30
C ALA A 253 -5.61 -21.91 -1.69
N ALA A 254 -6.55 -22.20 -2.59
CA ALA A 254 -6.82 -23.55 -3.08
C ALA A 254 -5.65 -24.15 -3.88
N ILE A 255 -4.86 -23.32 -4.56
CA ILE A 255 -3.67 -23.72 -5.34
C ILE A 255 -2.35 -23.50 -4.59
N ASN A 256 -2.38 -23.60 -3.26
CA ASN A 256 -1.23 -23.40 -2.37
C ASN A 256 -0.49 -22.07 -2.64
N TYR A 257 -1.23 -21.00 -2.91
CA TYR A 257 -0.70 -19.67 -3.22
C TYR A 257 0.17 -19.61 -4.48
N GLY A 258 -0.09 -20.49 -5.45
CA GLY A 258 0.63 -20.57 -6.71
C GLY A 258 1.82 -21.52 -6.70
N GLU A 259 2.03 -22.29 -5.62
CA GLU A 259 3.01 -23.38 -5.65
C GLU A 259 2.64 -24.45 -6.67
N ASP A 260 1.35 -24.72 -6.81
CA ASP A 260 0.80 -25.73 -7.73
C ASP A 260 0.86 -25.29 -9.20
N ALA A 261 1.27 -24.05 -9.48
CA ALA A 261 1.45 -23.57 -10.85
C ALA A 261 2.77 -24.09 -11.44
N GLU A 262 2.71 -24.58 -12.68
CA GLU A 262 3.87 -25.11 -13.39
C GLU A 262 4.67 -24.00 -14.07
N ASN A 263 3.99 -22.95 -14.55
CA ASN A 263 4.64 -21.88 -15.29
C ASN A 263 5.02 -20.69 -14.41
N ILE A 264 6.26 -20.21 -14.56
CA ILE A 264 6.75 -19.00 -13.88
C ILE A 264 5.88 -17.77 -14.18
N GLU A 265 5.36 -17.66 -15.41
CA GLU A 265 4.46 -16.56 -15.79
C GLU A 265 3.17 -16.59 -14.97
N THR A 266 2.61 -17.78 -14.73
CA THR A 266 1.46 -17.97 -13.86
C THR A 266 1.76 -17.56 -12.44
N LYS A 267 2.90 -18.01 -11.88
CA LYS A 267 3.34 -17.59 -10.53
C LYS A 267 3.44 -16.07 -10.42
N ARG A 268 4.01 -15.42 -11.44
CA ARG A 268 4.13 -13.96 -11.50
C ARG A 268 2.76 -13.27 -11.51
N LEU A 269 1.82 -13.76 -12.30
CA LEU A 269 0.45 -13.22 -12.35
C LEU A 269 -0.22 -13.31 -10.96
N LEU A 270 -0.13 -14.48 -10.32
CA LEU A 270 -0.73 -14.73 -9.00
C LEU A 270 -0.10 -13.84 -7.91
N VAL A 271 1.22 -13.68 -7.91
CA VAL A 271 1.93 -12.75 -6.99
C VAL A 271 1.53 -11.30 -7.27
N GLY A 272 1.28 -10.93 -8.52
CA GLY A 272 0.74 -9.62 -8.90
C GLY A 272 -0.59 -9.33 -8.20
N GLY A 273 -1.50 -10.31 -8.17
CA GLY A 273 -2.77 -10.20 -7.45
C GLY A 273 -2.59 -9.98 -5.94
N GLN A 274 -1.68 -10.72 -5.30
CA GLN A 274 -1.35 -10.52 -3.88
C GLN A 274 -0.76 -9.14 -3.60
N THR A 275 0.11 -8.66 -4.50
CA THR A 275 0.71 -7.33 -4.39
C THR A 275 -0.36 -6.25 -4.49
N SER A 276 -1.32 -6.38 -5.41
CA SER A 276 -2.47 -5.47 -5.52
C SER A 276 -3.32 -5.46 -4.24
N MET A 277 -3.61 -6.62 -3.65
CA MET A 277 -4.32 -6.73 -2.37
C MET A 277 -3.60 -6.03 -1.23
N LEU A 278 -2.26 -6.11 -1.20
CA LEU A 278 -1.45 -5.48 -0.15
C LEU A 278 -1.39 -3.95 -0.34
N GLY A 279 -1.37 -3.47 -1.59
CA GLY A 279 -1.40 -2.04 -1.91
C GLY A 279 -2.69 -1.36 -1.44
N SER A 280 -3.84 -2.03 -1.50
CA SER A 280 -5.09 -1.50 -0.95
C SER A 280 -5.13 -1.50 0.58
N VAL A 281 -4.44 -2.44 1.26
CA VAL A 281 -4.23 -2.35 2.73
C VAL A 281 -3.42 -1.09 3.06
N GLU A 282 -2.36 -0.82 2.30
CA GLU A 282 -1.55 0.39 2.46
C GLU A 282 -2.39 1.67 2.27
N ALA A 283 -3.26 1.70 1.26
CA ALA A 283 -4.16 2.83 1.01
C ALA A 283 -5.11 3.09 2.20
N LEU A 284 -5.67 2.04 2.80
CA LEU A 284 -6.53 2.15 3.99
C LEU A 284 -5.73 2.69 5.20
N ILE A 285 -4.52 2.18 5.43
CA ILE A 285 -3.64 2.67 6.48
C ILE A 285 -3.37 4.17 6.30
N LYS A 286 -3.01 4.60 5.07
CA LYS A 286 -2.76 6.01 4.75
C LYS A 286 -3.98 6.88 4.99
N LEU A 287 -5.17 6.45 4.58
CA LEU A 287 -6.41 7.19 4.79
C LEU A 287 -6.72 7.41 6.27
N SER A 288 -6.68 6.33 7.06
CA SER A 288 -6.94 6.39 8.50
C SER A 288 -5.90 7.23 9.25
N ARG A 289 -4.63 7.06 8.90
CA ARG A 289 -3.52 7.82 9.49
C ARG A 289 -3.62 9.31 9.16
N ALA A 290 -3.85 9.66 7.90
CA ALA A 290 -3.98 11.06 7.48
C ALA A 290 -5.14 11.76 8.23
N ALA A 291 -6.30 11.11 8.35
CA ALA A 291 -7.42 11.65 9.15
C ALA A 291 -7.03 11.89 10.62
N THR A 292 -6.16 11.03 11.18
CA THR A 292 -5.65 11.18 12.54
C THR A 292 -4.66 12.34 12.67
N GLU A 293 -3.69 12.44 11.76
CA GLU A 293 -2.66 13.50 11.73
C GLU A 293 -3.28 14.87 11.46
N GLU A 294 -4.27 14.94 10.57
CA GLU A 294 -4.91 16.20 10.25
C GLU A 294 -5.84 16.70 11.36
N ALA A 295 -6.50 15.80 12.08
CA ALA A 295 -7.40 16.17 13.16
C ALA A 295 -6.67 16.66 14.42
N VAL A 296 -5.50 16.08 14.74
CA VAL A 296 -4.78 16.37 16.00
C VAL A 296 -4.37 17.83 16.12
N LYS A 297 -4.12 18.51 15.00
CA LYS A 297 -3.68 19.91 14.98
C LYS A 297 -4.64 20.84 15.72
N TRP A 298 -5.94 20.53 15.71
CA TRP A 298 -6.96 21.33 16.38
C TRP A 298 -6.92 21.16 17.90
N GLN A 299 -6.69 19.94 18.41
CA GLN A 299 -6.50 19.73 19.84
C GLN A 299 -5.21 20.39 20.33
N LEU A 300 -4.12 20.27 19.56
CA LEU A 300 -2.85 20.91 19.87
C LEU A 300 -2.98 22.44 19.86
N GLY A 301 -3.69 23.00 18.87
CA GLY A 301 -3.99 24.42 18.80
C GLY A 301 -4.77 24.91 20.03
N LYS A 302 -5.74 24.13 20.51
CA LYS A 302 -6.47 24.45 21.74
C LYS A 302 -5.57 24.43 22.98
N ILE A 303 -4.74 23.39 23.14
CA ILE A 303 -3.78 23.30 24.25
C ILE A 303 -2.79 24.46 24.23
N GLU A 304 -2.30 24.85 23.04
CA GLU A 304 -1.37 25.97 22.90
C GLU A 304 -2.05 27.31 23.19
N LEU A 305 -3.29 27.49 22.75
CA LEU A 305 -4.07 28.67 23.06
C LEU A 305 -4.28 28.82 24.57
N GLU A 306 -4.59 27.76 25.30
CA GLU A 306 -4.76 27.82 26.77
C GLU A 306 -3.52 28.39 27.50
N LYS A 307 -2.30 28.19 26.97
CA LYS A 307 -1.08 28.78 27.54
C LYS A 307 -0.97 30.30 27.35
N GLN A 308 -1.73 30.85 26.40
CA GLN A 308 -1.74 32.28 26.05
C GLN A 308 -2.87 33.04 26.76
N LYS A 309 -3.55 32.41 27.72
CA LYS A 309 -4.66 33.03 28.44
C LYS A 309 -4.18 34.33 29.12
N PRO A 310 -4.83 35.48 28.84
CA PRO A 310 -4.48 36.74 29.51
C PRO A 310 -4.65 36.62 31.02
N VAL A 311 -3.69 37.18 31.77
CA VAL A 311 -3.79 37.30 33.23
C VAL A 311 -4.94 38.26 33.58
N GLU A 312 -5.70 37.94 34.63
CA GLU A 312 -6.90 38.70 35.05
C GLU A 312 -6.59 40.17 35.38
#